data_AF-W6YIS0-F1
#
_entry.id   AF-W6YIS0-F1
#
_cell.length_a   1.000
_cell.length_b   1.000
_cell.length_c   1.000
_cell.angle_alpha   90.00
_cell.angle_beta   90.00
_cell.angle_gamma   90.00
#
_symmetry.space_group_name_H-M   'P 1'
#
loop_
_entity.id
_entity.type
_entity.pdbx_description
1 polymer ?
#
loop_
_entity_poly.entity_id
_entity_poly.type
_entity_poly.pdbx_seq_one_letter_code
_entity_poly.pdbx_strand_id
1 'polypeptide(L)'
;MSADAAPISFTRFSKALEDLSVESLYAKYSELTNQLKHLESSNQQLEEFAREHDDKDCYEALLENKQVMKRFEERKEAIKHEVQDVRGLPWKPKEEDGKTNGSAPAATNGATREEGTNGTTAQDEGDDGVYL
;
A
#
# COMPACT_ATOMS: atom_id res chain seq x y z
N MET A 1 -1.70 4.06 14.24
CA MET A 1 -0.68 4.26 13.18
C MET A 1 0.27 5.35 13.67
N SER A 2 1.58 5.10 13.64
CA SER A 2 2.58 5.96 14.27
C SER A 2 2.89 7.17 13.38
N ALA A 3 2.25 8.31 13.66
CA ALA A 3 2.50 9.59 13.00
C ALA A 3 3.75 10.31 13.55
N ASP A 4 4.44 9.71 14.53
CA ASP A 4 5.52 10.36 15.30
C ASP A 4 6.92 9.83 14.95
N ALA A 5 7.03 8.97 13.92
CA ALA A 5 8.32 8.51 13.43
C ALA A 5 8.91 9.56 12.48
N ALA A 6 9.88 10.33 12.96
CA ALA A 6 10.64 11.24 12.12
C ALA A 6 11.20 10.50 10.88
N PRO A 7 11.06 11.06 9.66
CA PRO A 7 11.64 10.45 8.47
C PRO A 7 13.14 10.22 8.64
N ILE A 8 13.63 9.04 8.21
CA ILE A 8 15.07 8.76 8.22
C ILE A 8 15.81 9.78 7.34
N SER A 9 16.85 10.39 7.91
CA SER A 9 17.69 11.33 7.17
C SER A 9 18.41 10.61 6.02
N PHE A 10 18.68 11.34 4.95
CA PHE A 10 19.41 10.80 3.80
C PHE A 10 20.77 10.24 4.20
N THR A 11 21.53 10.95 5.04
CA THR A 11 22.83 10.48 5.54
C THR A 11 22.74 9.14 6.28
N ARG A 12 21.73 8.96 7.14
CA ARG A 12 21.55 7.71 7.87
C ARG A 12 21.13 6.58 6.94
N PHE A 13 20.31 6.88 5.94
CA PHE A 13 19.93 5.93 4.90
C PHE A 13 21.16 5.46 4.11
N SER A 14 21.96 6.38 3.57
CA SER A 14 23.16 6.05 2.80
C SER A 14 24.14 5.21 3.60
N LYS A 15 24.37 5.55 4.88
CA LYS A 15 25.27 4.77 5.75
C LYS A 15 24.78 3.34 5.96
N ALA A 16 23.47 3.13 6.07
CA ALA A 16 22.90 1.80 6.24
C ALA A 16 23.00 0.92 4.97
N LEU A 17 23.20 1.51 3.78
CA LEU A 17 23.34 0.74 2.54
C LEU A 17 24.62 -0.12 2.53
N GLU A 18 25.69 0.36 3.17
CA GLU A 18 26.98 -0.32 3.26
C GLU A 18 26.84 -1.71 3.91
N ASP A 19 25.95 -1.85 4.89
CA ASP A 19 25.74 -3.08 5.66
C ASP A 19 24.79 -4.09 4.98
N LEU A 20 24.12 -3.70 3.89
CA LEU A 20 23.10 -4.53 3.23
C LEU A 20 23.71 -5.47 2.19
N SER A 21 23.08 -6.65 2.03
CA SER A 21 23.37 -7.53 0.89
C SER A 21 22.91 -6.90 -0.44
N VAL A 22 23.51 -7.31 -1.56
CA VAL A 22 23.11 -6.82 -2.90
C VAL A 22 21.64 -7.16 -3.20
N GLU A 23 21.16 -8.32 -2.75
CA GLU A 23 19.75 -8.70 -2.91
C GLU A 23 18.82 -7.78 -2.11
N SER A 24 19.20 -7.43 -0.89
CA SER A 24 18.45 -6.45 -0.07
C SER A 24 18.42 -5.07 -0.70
N LEU A 25 19.53 -4.64 -1.34
CA LEU A 25 19.59 -3.37 -2.07
C LEU A 25 18.61 -3.35 -3.24
N TYR A 26 18.57 -4.42 -4.04
CA TYR A 26 17.60 -4.53 -5.14
C TYR A 26 16.16 -4.60 -4.64
N ALA A 27 15.89 -5.35 -3.57
CA ALA A 27 14.56 -5.39 -2.96
C ALA A 27 14.12 -3.98 -2.51
N LYS A 28 15.02 -3.21 -1.89
CA LYS A 28 14.74 -1.84 -1.47
C LYS A 28 14.50 -0.90 -2.65
N TYR A 29 15.26 -1.06 -3.74
CA TYR A 29 15.05 -0.28 -4.96
C TYR A 29 13.67 -0.55 -5.57
N SER A 30 13.25 -1.81 -5.65
CA SER A 30 11.91 -2.18 -6.14
C SER A 30 10.80 -1.66 -5.24
N GLU A 31 10.98 -1.73 -3.91
CA GLU A 31 10.03 -1.16 -2.94
C GLU A 31 9.84 0.35 -3.16
N LEU A 32 10.95 1.11 -3.28
CA LEU A 32 10.89 2.56 -3.52
C LEU A 32 10.25 2.89 -4.88
N THR A 33 10.50 2.06 -5.90
CA THR A 33 9.89 2.22 -7.23
C THR A 33 8.37 2.01 -7.17
N ASN A 34 7.91 0.99 -6.44
CA ASN A 34 6.50 0.74 -6.23
C ASN A 34 5.84 1.87 -5.42
N GLN A 35 6.49 2.35 -4.36
CA GLN A 35 6.02 3.49 -3.57
C GLN A 35 5.88 4.76 -4.41
N LEU A 36 6.85 5.07 -5.27
CA LEU A 36 6.77 6.19 -6.21
C LEU A 36 5.59 6.05 -7.15
N LYS A 37 5.42 4.88 -7.78
CA LYS A 37 4.30 4.62 -8.70
C LYS A 37 2.94 4.81 -8.02
N HIS A 38 2.79 4.33 -6.78
CA HIS A 38 1.56 4.53 -6.03
C HIS A 38 1.33 6.01 -5.66
N LEU A 39 2.37 6.72 -5.26
CA LEU A 39 2.28 8.14 -4.93
C LEU A 39 1.98 9.01 -6.16
N GLU A 40 2.53 8.67 -7.32
CA GLU A 40 2.20 9.30 -8.61
C GLU A 40 0.72 9.15 -8.95
N SER A 41 0.21 7.92 -8.87
CA SER A 41 -1.21 7.65 -9.12
C SER A 41 -2.13 8.37 -8.13
N SER A 42 -1.74 8.41 -6.85
CA SER A 42 -2.48 9.15 -5.81
C SER A 42 -2.44 10.66 -6.06
N ASN A 43 -1.31 11.21 -6.49
CA ASN A 43 -1.20 12.63 -6.81
C ASN A 43 -2.03 13.00 -8.04
N GLN A 44 -2.11 12.13 -9.05
CA GLN A 44 -2.96 12.37 -10.21
C GLN A 44 -4.43 12.50 -9.81
N GLN A 45 -4.92 11.59 -8.95
CA GLN A 45 -6.30 11.63 -8.44
C GLN A 45 -6.53 12.87 -7.57
N LEU A 46 -5.58 13.21 -6.71
CA LEU A 46 -5.66 14.39 -5.85
C LEU A 46 -5.63 15.69 -6.66
N GLU A 47 -4.88 15.76 -7.76
CA GLU A 47 -4.86 16.91 -8.66
C GLU A 47 -6.20 17.13 -9.35
N GLU A 48 -6.85 16.06 -9.80
CA GLU A 48 -8.20 16.14 -10.38
C GLU A 48 -9.21 16.67 -9.36
N PHE A 49 -9.21 16.10 -8.15
CA PHE A 49 -10.06 16.55 -7.04
C PHE A 49 -9.79 18.01 -6.66
N ALA A 50 -8.52 18.40 -6.49
CA ALA A 50 -8.15 19.76 -6.12
C ALA A 50 -8.64 20.79 -7.15
N ARG A 51 -8.56 20.45 -8.43
CA ARG A 51 -9.02 21.31 -9.54
C ARG A 51 -10.54 21.41 -9.61
N GLU A 52 -11.25 20.31 -9.38
CA GLU A 52 -12.72 20.31 -9.40
C GLU A 52 -13.31 21.11 -8.23
N HIS A 53 -12.67 21.06 -7.07
CA HIS A 53 -13.17 21.69 -5.85
C HIS A 53 -12.49 23.00 -5.46
N ASP A 54 -11.51 23.48 -6.24
CA ASP A 54 -10.66 24.64 -5.94
C ASP A 54 -10.08 24.58 -4.51
N ASP A 55 -9.63 23.39 -4.13
CA ASP A 55 -9.22 23.08 -2.75
C ASP A 55 -7.72 23.39 -2.52
N LYS A 56 -7.47 24.45 -1.76
CA LYS A 56 -6.12 24.92 -1.41
C LYS A 56 -5.32 23.90 -0.60
N ASP A 57 -5.97 23.18 0.31
CA ASP A 57 -5.29 22.21 1.17
C ASP A 57 -4.83 21.00 0.34
N CYS A 58 -5.63 20.60 -0.65
CA CYS A 58 -5.25 19.59 -1.62
C CYS A 58 -4.05 20.02 -2.48
N TYR A 59 -3.97 21.30 -2.88
CA TYR A 59 -2.81 21.83 -3.59
C TYR A 59 -1.54 21.83 -2.72
N GLU A 60 -1.64 22.17 -1.44
CA GLU A 60 -0.52 22.11 -0.51
C GLU A 60 -0.03 20.67 -0.32
N ALA A 61 -0.94 19.71 -0.13
CA ALA A 61 -0.63 18.29 -0.03
C ALA A 61 0.10 17.76 -1.29
N LEU A 62 -0.29 18.21 -2.50
CA LEU A 62 0.42 17.88 -3.74
C LEU A 62 1.87 18.40 -3.74
N LEU A 63 2.11 19.60 -3.22
CA LEU A 63 3.45 20.17 -3.14
C LEU A 63 4.33 19.41 -2.12
N GLU A 64 3.76 19.00 -0.99
CA GLU A 64 4.45 18.17 -0.01
C GLU A 64 4.78 16.78 -0.57
N ASN A 65 3.82 16.13 -1.22
CA ASN A 65 4.03 14.83 -1.85
C ASN A 65 5.13 14.88 -2.91
N LYS A 66 5.23 15.98 -3.69
CA LYS A 66 6.34 16.19 -4.64
C LYS A 66 7.70 16.22 -3.93
N GLN A 67 7.79 16.76 -2.71
CA GLN A 67 9.04 16.71 -1.94
C GLN A 67 9.34 15.29 -1.44
N VAL A 68 8.32 14.54 -1.04
CA VAL A 68 8.46 13.12 -0.67
C VAL A 68 8.99 12.30 -1.85
N MET A 69 8.42 12.48 -3.04
CA MET A 69 8.87 11.83 -4.27
C MET A 69 10.35 12.11 -4.56
N LYS A 70 10.78 13.38 -4.47
CA LYS A 70 12.20 13.75 -4.64
C LYS A 70 13.11 12.99 -3.68
N ARG A 71 12.73 12.88 -2.40
CA ARG A 71 13.50 12.13 -1.40
C ARG A 71 13.50 10.62 -1.67
N PHE A 72 12.50 10.06 -2.34
CA PHE A 72 12.53 8.65 -2.77
C PHE A 72 13.44 8.45 -3.97
N GLU A 73 13.45 9.37 -4.93
CA GLU A 73 14.38 9.33 -6.07
C GLU A 73 15.84 9.47 -5.63
N GLU A 74 16.14 10.41 -4.72
CA GLU A 74 17.49 10.53 -4.12
C GLU A 74 17.94 9.21 -3.47
N ARG A 75 17.04 8.52 -2.76
CA ARG A 75 17.35 7.23 -2.14
C ARG A 75 17.54 6.11 -3.16
N LYS A 76 16.78 6.10 -4.26
CA LYS A 76 16.98 5.15 -5.37
C LYS A 76 18.35 5.35 -6.01
N GLU A 77 18.73 6.59 -6.28
CA GLU A 77 20.06 6.90 -6.83
C GLU A 77 21.18 6.51 -5.86
N ALA A 78 21.00 6.72 -4.55
CA ALA A 78 21.97 6.26 -3.56
C ALA A 78 22.16 4.73 -3.56
N ILE A 79 21.08 3.95 -3.73
CA ILE A 79 21.17 2.49 -3.86
C ILE A 79 21.94 2.12 -5.14
N LYS A 80 21.65 2.81 -6.24
CA LYS A 80 22.31 2.55 -7.53
C LYS A 80 23.81 2.86 -7.48
N HIS A 81 24.18 4.00 -6.91
CA HIS A 81 25.57 4.38 -6.65
C HIS A 81 26.29 3.35 -5.77
N GLU A 82 25.66 2.90 -4.68
CA GLU A 82 26.23 1.86 -3.81
C GLU A 82 26.54 0.57 -4.60
N VAL A 83 25.65 0.13 -5.49
CA VAL A 83 25.87 -1.08 -6.29
C VAL A 83 26.94 -0.87 -7.36
N GLN A 84 26.86 0.23 -8.12
CA GLN A 84 27.70 0.44 -9.30
C GLN A 84 29.08 0.97 -8.95
N ASP A 85 29.14 2.03 -8.16
CA ASP A 85 30.35 2.81 -7.95
C ASP A 85 31.13 2.32 -6.72
N VAL A 86 30.43 1.94 -5.65
CA VAL A 86 31.07 1.46 -4.40
C VAL A 86 31.42 -0.02 -4.52
N ARG A 87 30.49 -0.87 -4.95
CA ARG A 87 30.73 -2.32 -5.06
C ARG A 87 31.28 -2.76 -6.42
N GLY A 88 31.28 -1.89 -7.44
CA GLY A 88 31.79 -2.21 -8.77
C GLY A 88 30.95 -3.25 -9.52
N LEU A 89 29.67 -3.42 -9.15
CA LEU A 89 28.79 -4.42 -9.75
C LEU A 89 27.92 -3.80 -10.85
N PRO A 90 27.61 -4.52 -11.93
CA PRO A 90 26.68 -4.03 -12.94
C PRO A 90 25.28 -3.87 -12.33
N TRP A 91 24.62 -2.75 -12.65
CA TRP A 91 23.24 -2.51 -12.23
C TRP A 91 22.28 -3.44 -12.97
N LYS A 92 21.75 -4.44 -12.25
CA LYS A 92 20.79 -5.42 -12.77
C LYS A 92 19.75 -5.75 -11.68
N PRO A 93 18.85 -4.80 -11.35
CA PRO A 93 17.74 -5.10 -10.47
C PRO A 93 16.93 -6.25 -11.10
N LYS A 94 16.48 -7.20 -10.28
CA LYS A 94 15.53 -8.21 -10.72
C LYS A 94 14.30 -7.45 -11.20
N GLU A 95 14.03 -7.46 -12.51
CA GLU A 95 12.73 -7.04 -13.00
C GLU A 95 11.70 -7.92 -12.29
N GLU A 96 10.65 -7.32 -11.72
CA GLU A 96 9.51 -8.10 -11.25
C GLU A 96 8.94 -8.79 -12.49
N ASP A 97 9.41 -10.02 -12.72
CA ASP A 97 8.88 -10.96 -13.68
C ASP A 97 7.37 -11.00 -13.39
N GLY A 98 6.58 -10.46 -14.32
CA GLY A 98 5.16 -10.20 -14.18
C GLY A 98 4.36 -11.46 -13.95
N LYS A 99 4.44 -12.03 -12.73
CA LYS A 99 3.48 -12.97 -12.20
C LYS A 99 2.24 -12.15 -11.87
N THR A 100 1.42 -11.97 -12.89
CA THR A 100 0.00 -11.69 -12.76
C THR A 100 -0.53 -12.48 -11.58
N ASN A 101 -0.94 -11.77 -10.53
CA ASN A 101 -1.63 -12.37 -9.41
C ASN A 101 -2.88 -13.00 -10.01
N GLY A 102 -2.92 -14.33 -10.04
CA GLY A 102 -3.97 -15.11 -10.67
C GLY A 102 -5.31 -14.67 -10.12
N SER A 103 -6.10 -14.02 -10.96
CA SER A 103 -7.53 -13.93 -10.75
C SER A 103 -8.03 -15.36 -10.74
N ALA A 104 -8.27 -15.89 -9.53
CA ALA A 104 -8.92 -17.18 -9.36
C ALA A 104 -10.26 -17.12 -10.13
N PRO A 105 -10.61 -18.14 -10.92
CA PRO A 105 -11.91 -18.15 -11.55
C PRO A 105 -12.95 -18.17 -10.43
N ALA A 106 -13.89 -17.23 -10.48
CA ALA A 106 -15.10 -17.26 -9.68
C ALA A 106 -15.82 -18.59 -9.98
N ALA A 107 -15.61 -19.58 -9.11
CA ALA A 107 -16.37 -20.81 -9.12
C ALA A 107 -17.77 -20.48 -8.62
N THR A 108 -18.67 -20.30 -9.58
CA THR A 108 -20.11 -20.37 -9.34
C THR A 108 -20.42 -21.79 -8.86
N ASN A 109 -21.08 -21.93 -7.72
CA ASN A 109 -21.80 -23.14 -7.36
C ASN A 109 -22.95 -22.74 -6.45
N GLY A 110 -24.11 -22.54 -7.06
CA GLY A 110 -25.37 -22.66 -6.35
C GLY A 110 -25.59 -24.13 -5.99
N ALA A 111 -25.86 -24.40 -4.72
CA ALA A 111 -26.52 -25.60 -4.28
C ALA A 111 -27.27 -25.30 -2.98
N THR A 112 -28.58 -25.17 -3.13
CA THR A 112 -29.61 -25.22 -2.09
C THR A 112 -29.36 -26.40 -1.14
N ARG A 113 -29.43 -26.16 0.16
CA ARG A 113 -29.72 -27.22 1.14
C ARG A 113 -30.41 -26.62 2.35
N GLU A 114 -31.72 -26.82 2.37
CA GLU A 114 -32.55 -26.81 3.57
C GLU A 114 -32.00 -27.84 4.56
N GLU A 115 -31.92 -27.50 5.85
CA GLU A 115 -31.91 -28.49 6.94
C GLU A 115 -32.23 -27.79 8.28
N GLY A 116 -33.50 -27.90 8.69
CA GLY A 116 -33.93 -28.35 10.01
C GLY A 116 -33.51 -27.57 11.27
N THR A 117 -34.27 -26.53 11.62
CA THR A 117 -34.41 -26.12 13.04
C THR A 117 -35.42 -27.04 13.73
N ASN A 118 -34.89 -27.97 14.51
CA ASN A 118 -35.64 -28.90 15.35
C ASN A 118 -36.35 -28.15 16.49
N GLY A 119 -37.56 -28.58 16.80
CA GLY A 119 -38.46 -27.93 17.73
C GLY A 119 -38.03 -28.03 19.20
N THR A 120 -38.42 -27.02 19.96
CA THR A 120 -38.72 -27.16 21.38
C THR A 120 -40.05 -26.46 21.62
N THR A 121 -41.07 -27.29 21.78
CA THR A 121 -42.37 -26.96 22.36
C THR A 121 -42.19 -26.57 23.83
N ALA A 122 -42.67 -25.39 24.20
CA ALA A 122 -43.20 -25.12 25.52
C ALA A 122 -44.50 -24.32 25.34
N GLN A 123 -45.62 -24.99 25.56
CA GLN A 123 -46.93 -24.39 25.81
C GLN A 123 -46.88 -23.67 27.16
N ASP A 124 -47.47 -22.46 27.23
CA ASP A 124 -48.50 -22.03 28.20
C ASP A 124 -48.80 -20.54 27.91
N GLU A 125 -49.88 -20.24 27.18
CA GLU A 125 -51.17 -19.71 27.70
C GLU A 125 -51.07 -18.41 28.53
N GLY A 126 -51.77 -17.37 28.07
CA GLY A 126 -51.89 -16.10 28.78
C GLY A 126 -52.34 -14.94 27.90
N ASP A 127 -53.56 -15.06 27.36
CA ASP A 127 -54.39 -13.93 26.92
C ASP A 127 -54.58 -12.94 28.08
N ASP A 128 -54.23 -11.66 27.90
CA ASP A 128 -55.04 -10.52 28.37
C ASP A 128 -54.33 -9.16 28.21
N GLY A 129 -55.02 -8.21 27.55
CA GLY A 129 -55.09 -6.83 28.04
C GLY A 129 -54.20 -5.76 27.39
N VAL A 130 -54.70 -5.13 26.33
CA VAL A 130 -54.40 -3.72 26.00
C VAL A 130 -55.31 -2.84 26.84
N TYR A 131 -54.77 -2.01 27.76
CA TYR A 131 -55.39 -0.75 28.18
C TYR A 131 -54.32 0.27 28.62
N LEU A 132 -54.65 1.54 28.33
CA LEU A 132 -53.91 2.80 28.51
C LEU A 132 -53.20 2.99 29.86
#